data_AF-A0A255R1S7-F1
#
_entry.id   AF-A0A255R1S7-F1
#
_cell.length_a   1.000
_cell.length_b   1.000
_cell.length_c   1.000
_cell.angle_alpha   90.00
_cell.angle_beta   90.00
_cell.angle_gamma   90.00
#
_symmetry.space_group_name_H-M   'P 1'
#
loop_
_entity.id
_entity.type
_entity.pdbx_description
1 polymer ?
#
loop_
_entity_poly.entity_id
_entity_poly.type
_entity_poly.pdbx_seq_one_letter_code
_entity_poly.pdbx_strand_id
1 'polypeptide(L)'
;MRGASTLLDSPSRKRNRLGELSDTGYRDVRGFCKGSTLEDVKAINYVLTPVRYDGTALLENDGIPLEPQLADLTTKLYQQMDEAEKLARVILNKLETLGYGA
;
A
#
# COMPACT_ATOMS: atom_id res chain seq x y z
N MET A 1 -52.19 38.02 4.22
CA MET A 1 -50.88 38.70 4.34
C MET A 1 -49.83 37.65 4.71
N ARG A 2 -48.61 37.84 4.19
CA ARG A 2 -47.54 36.84 4.04
C ARG A 2 -46.78 36.55 5.33
N GLY A 3 -46.12 35.38 5.34
CA GLY A 3 -44.83 35.16 6.01
C GLY A 3 -44.94 34.36 7.30
N ALA A 4 -44.05 33.42 7.61
CA ALA A 4 -42.95 32.84 6.85
C ALA A 4 -42.67 31.47 7.49
N SER A 5 -42.43 30.48 6.64
CA SER A 5 -41.89 29.18 7.03
C SER A 5 -40.51 29.38 7.64
N THR A 6 -40.38 29.27 8.96
CA THR A 6 -39.08 29.27 9.64
C THR A 6 -38.47 27.88 9.54
N LEU A 7 -37.91 27.59 8.36
CA LEU A 7 -37.20 26.37 7.99
C LEU A 7 -35.69 26.48 8.25
N LEU A 8 -35.22 27.27 9.22
CA LEU A 8 -33.79 27.48 9.46
C LEU A 8 -33.52 27.80 10.94
N ASP A 9 -33.63 26.80 11.80
CA ASP A 9 -32.77 26.73 12.99
C ASP A 9 -32.48 25.27 13.32
N SER A 10 -31.72 24.62 12.44
CA SER A 10 -31.03 23.38 12.82
C SER A 10 -29.65 23.79 13.31
N PRO A 11 -29.32 23.65 14.60
CA PRO A 11 -28.00 23.98 15.08
C PRO A 11 -27.02 23.09 14.34
N SER A 12 -25.99 23.70 13.76
CA SER A 12 -24.86 23.04 13.10
C SER A 12 -24.34 21.90 13.96
N ARG A 13 -24.90 20.70 13.76
CA ARG A 13 -24.53 19.47 14.45
C ARG A 13 -23.11 19.19 14.00
N LYS A 14 -22.13 19.51 14.86
CA LYS A 14 -20.76 19.05 14.71
C LYS A 14 -20.85 17.53 14.51
N ARG A 15 -20.65 17.09 13.27
CA ARG A 15 -20.78 15.68 12.89
C ARG A 15 -19.43 15.02 13.14
N ASN A 16 -19.14 14.71 14.40
CA ASN A 16 -18.07 13.79 14.77
C ASN A 16 -18.59 12.38 14.47
N ARG A 17 -18.64 12.02 13.17
CA ARG A 17 -19.31 10.82 12.66
C ARG A 17 -18.63 9.48 12.99
N LEU A 18 -17.47 9.48 13.65
CA LEU A 18 -16.84 8.23 14.09
C LEU A 18 -17.66 7.50 15.17
N GLY A 19 -18.34 8.23 16.05
CA GLY A 19 -19.20 7.61 17.08
C GLY A 19 -20.50 7.02 16.50
N GLU A 20 -21.08 7.65 15.47
CA GLU A 20 -22.35 7.22 14.84
C GLU A 20 -22.20 5.95 13.98
N LEU A 21 -20.97 5.61 13.54
CA LEU A 21 -20.70 4.37 12.81
C LEU A 21 -20.89 3.12 13.67
N SER A 22 -20.68 3.22 14.99
CA SER A 22 -20.84 2.09 15.91
C SER A 22 -22.28 1.56 15.97
N ASP A 23 -23.27 2.43 15.73
CA ASP A 23 -24.70 2.09 15.71
C ASP A 23 -25.12 1.40 14.39
N THR A 24 -24.24 1.41 13.38
CA THR A 24 -24.46 0.76 12.06
C THR A 24 -23.79 -0.62 11.94
N GLY A 25 -23.13 -1.09 13.00
CA GLY A 25 -22.34 -2.34 12.98
C GLY A 25 -20.97 -2.22 12.32
N TYR A 26 -20.53 -0.99 11.99
CA TYR A 26 -19.19 -0.73 11.46
C TYR A 26 -18.13 -1.01 12.53
N ARG A 27 -17.05 -1.67 12.12
CA ARG A 27 -15.86 -1.89 12.93
C ARG A 27 -14.63 -1.71 12.07
N ASP A 28 -13.61 -1.08 12.64
CA ASP A 28 -12.30 -0.99 12.00
C ASP A 28 -11.69 -2.39 11.88
N VAL A 29 -11.19 -2.70 10.70
CA VAL A 29 -10.49 -3.95 10.39
C VAL A 29 -9.16 -3.59 9.74
N ARG A 30 -8.07 -3.96 10.40
CA ARG A 30 -6.69 -3.68 9.93
C ARG A 30 -6.49 -4.26 8.52
N GLY A 31 -5.97 -3.45 7.60
CA GLY A 31 -5.78 -3.82 6.19
C GLY A 31 -7.05 -3.85 5.35
N PHE A 32 -8.19 -3.39 5.88
CA PHE A 32 -9.46 -3.39 5.13
C PHE A 32 -10.24 -2.08 5.29
N CYS A 33 -10.51 -1.66 6.52
CA CYS A 33 -11.25 -0.42 6.77
C CYS A 33 -10.84 0.23 8.09
N LYS A 34 -10.75 1.57 8.10
CA LYS A 34 -10.54 2.34 9.32
C LYS A 34 -11.22 3.70 9.26
N GLY A 35 -11.97 4.05 10.29
CA GLY A 35 -12.44 5.41 10.53
C GLY A 35 -11.27 6.29 10.98
N SER A 36 -11.01 7.40 10.28
CA SER A 36 -9.95 8.36 10.64
C SER A 36 -10.53 9.73 10.94
N THR A 37 -9.96 10.44 11.91
CA THR A 37 -10.35 11.81 12.28
C THR A 37 -9.76 12.84 11.30
N LEU A 38 -10.27 14.07 11.32
CA LEU A 38 -9.68 15.15 10.51
C LEU A 38 -8.26 15.50 10.99
N GLU A 39 -8.01 15.37 12.28
CA GLU A 39 -6.69 15.54 12.89
C GLU A 39 -5.70 14.51 12.36
N ASP A 40 -6.09 13.23 12.25
CA ASP A 40 -5.25 12.17 11.67
C ASP A 40 -4.92 12.45 10.20
N VAL A 41 -5.91 12.93 9.44
CA VAL A 41 -5.74 13.28 8.03
C VAL A 41 -4.79 14.47 7.89
N LYS A 42 -4.91 15.48 8.75
CA LYS A 42 -4.03 16.64 8.77
C LYS A 42 -2.60 16.27 9.15
N ALA A 43 -2.40 15.34 10.08
CA ALA A 43 -1.07 14.89 10.51
C ALA A 43 -0.23 14.30 9.36
N ILE A 44 -0.87 13.74 8.34
CA ILE A 44 -0.20 13.21 7.14
C ILE A 44 -0.39 14.08 5.89
N ASN A 45 -0.57 15.40 6.08
CA ASN A 45 -0.71 16.38 5.00
C ASN A 45 -1.87 16.08 4.04
N TYR A 46 -2.99 15.58 4.56
CA TYR A 46 -4.22 15.29 3.79
C TYR A 46 -4.05 14.22 2.69
N VAL A 47 -3.03 13.37 2.79
CA VAL A 47 -2.82 12.25 1.86
C VAL A 47 -3.79 11.12 2.18
N LEU A 48 -4.86 10.97 1.38
CA LEU A 48 -5.94 9.98 1.60
C LEU A 48 -5.65 8.57 1.07
N THR A 49 -4.38 8.18 0.92
CA THR A 49 -4.02 6.84 0.43
C THR A 49 -4.40 5.80 1.48
N PRO A 50 -5.30 4.83 1.18
CA PRO A 50 -5.88 3.92 2.18
C PRO A 50 -4.85 3.25 3.09
N VAL A 51 -3.72 2.79 2.51
CA VAL A 51 -2.57 2.15 3.19
C VAL A 51 -2.03 2.95 4.38
N ARG A 52 -2.16 4.28 4.36
CA ARG A 52 -1.68 5.16 5.43
C ARG A 52 -2.58 5.13 6.67
N TYR A 53 -3.82 4.65 6.52
CA TYR A 53 -4.83 4.64 7.56
C TYR A 53 -5.22 3.22 7.96
N ASP A 54 -5.51 2.35 7.00
CA ASP A 54 -5.99 0.98 7.25
C ASP A 54 -4.95 0.09 7.93
N GLY A 55 -3.67 0.46 7.85
CA GLY A 55 -2.54 -0.34 8.33
C GLY A 55 -2.41 -1.64 7.53
N THR A 56 -1.23 -2.23 7.46
CA THR A 56 -1.11 -3.57 6.87
C THR A 56 -1.74 -4.60 7.82
N ALA A 57 -2.47 -5.59 7.28
CA ALA A 57 -2.78 -6.79 8.04
C ALA A 57 -1.47 -7.30 8.68
N LEU A 58 -1.54 -7.91 9.88
CA LEU A 58 -0.38 -8.60 10.44
C LEU A 58 0.02 -9.70 9.45
N LEU A 59 0.90 -9.40 8.49
CA LEU A 59 1.73 -10.44 7.92
C LEU A 59 2.56 -10.96 9.07
N GLU A 60 2.64 -12.28 9.20
CA GLU A 60 3.67 -12.92 10.00
C GLU A 60 5.00 -12.40 9.45
N ASN A 61 5.58 -11.45 10.18
CA ASN A 61 6.92 -10.99 9.93
C ASN A 61 7.84 -12.15 10.31
N ASP A 62 8.69 -12.58 9.39
CA ASP A 62 9.73 -13.57 9.65
C ASP A 62 10.73 -13.13 10.75
N GLY A 63 10.61 -11.88 11.20
CA GLY A 63 11.39 -11.29 12.29
C GLY A 63 12.76 -10.83 11.81
N ILE A 64 13.04 -10.92 10.51
CA ILE A 64 14.31 -10.54 9.93
C ILE A 64 14.21 -9.06 9.49
N PRO A 65 15.13 -8.17 9.94
CA PRO A 65 15.15 -6.80 9.47
C PRO A 65 15.25 -6.71 7.93
N LEU A 66 14.74 -5.64 7.33
CA LEU A 66 14.68 -5.51 5.87
C LEU A 66 16.08 -5.46 5.24
N GLU A 67 17.03 -4.83 5.92
CA GLU A 67 18.39 -4.58 5.45
C GLU A 67 19.17 -5.88 5.12
N PRO A 68 19.28 -6.87 6.01
CA PRO A 68 19.92 -8.15 5.69
C PRO A 68 19.18 -8.93 4.59
N GLN A 69 17.84 -8.89 4.55
CA GLN A 69 17.09 -9.53 3.47
C GLN A 69 17.42 -8.92 2.11
N LEU A 70 17.47 -7.58 2.03
CA LEU A 70 17.83 -6.87 0.81
C LEU A 70 19.28 -7.16 0.38
N ALA A 71 20.21 -7.23 1.33
CA ALA A 71 21.60 -7.61 1.03
C ALA A 71 21.66 -9.00 0.40
N ASP A 72 21.03 -10.00 1.01
CA ASP A 72 21.01 -11.38 0.53
C ASP A 72 20.34 -11.50 -0.85
N LEU A 73 19.20 -10.84 -1.04
CA LEU A 73 18.49 -10.82 -2.33
C LEU A 73 19.32 -10.16 -3.42
N THR A 74 19.99 -9.05 -3.10
CA THR A 74 20.84 -8.33 -4.04
C THR A 74 22.04 -9.19 -4.46
N THR A 75 22.68 -9.88 -3.52
CA THR A 75 23.77 -10.83 -3.82
C THR A 75 23.30 -11.95 -4.74
N LYS A 76 22.14 -12.56 -4.46
CA LYS A 76 21.57 -13.62 -5.32
C LYS A 76 21.25 -13.11 -6.71
N LEU A 77 20.71 -11.90 -6.82
CA LEU A 77 20.40 -11.28 -8.11
C LEU A 77 21.67 -11.12 -8.96
N TYR A 78 22.76 -10.60 -8.39
CA TYR A 78 24.03 -10.46 -9.11
C TYR A 78 24.59 -11.82 -9.58
N GLN A 79 24.51 -12.85 -8.74
CA GLN A 79 24.93 -14.21 -9.12
C GLN A 79 24.13 -14.74 -10.32
N GLN A 80 22.83 -14.51 -10.34
CA GLN A 80 21.96 -14.92 -11.45
C GLN A 80 22.26 -14.15 -12.73
N MET A 81 22.60 -12.87 -12.63
CA MET A 81 23.02 -12.07 -13.78
C MET A 81 24.33 -12.59 -14.38
N ASP A 82 25.33 -12.88 -13.54
CA ASP A 82 26.60 -13.48 -13.99
C ASP A 82 26.40 -14.84 -14.67
N GLU A 83 25.51 -15.67 -14.14
CA GLU A 83 25.14 -16.96 -14.73
C GLU A 83 24.44 -16.79 -16.07
N ALA A 84 23.50 -15.84 -16.17
CA ALA A 84 22.82 -15.53 -17.42
C ALA A 84 23.79 -15.10 -18.52
N GLU A 85 24.78 -14.26 -18.21
CA GLU A 85 25.81 -13.86 -19.18
C GLU A 85 26.70 -15.02 -19.64
N LYS A 86 27.04 -15.95 -18.73
CA LYS A 86 27.80 -17.16 -19.09
C LYS A 86 26.98 -18.04 -20.02
N LEU A 87 25.71 -18.27 -19.70
CA LEU A 87 24.80 -19.08 -20.51
C LEU A 87 24.57 -18.44 -21.88
N ALA A 88 24.40 -17.13 -21.95
CA ALA A 88 24.26 -16.40 -23.21
C ALA A 88 25.48 -16.63 -24.11
N ARG A 89 26.71 -16.50 -23.58
CA ARG A 89 27.94 -16.79 -24.32
C ARG A 89 28.00 -18.23 -24.83
N VAL A 90 27.63 -19.19 -23.98
CA VAL A 90 27.59 -20.61 -24.39
C VAL A 90 26.60 -20.84 -25.53
N ILE A 91 25.42 -20.21 -25.46
CA ILE A 91 24.40 -20.30 -26.51
C ILE A 91 24.93 -19.70 -27.82
N LEU A 92 25.52 -18.50 -27.77
CA LEU A 92 26.07 -17.84 -28.96
C LEU A 92 27.16 -18.69 -29.62
N ASN A 93 28.12 -19.21 -28.85
CA ASN A 93 29.17 -20.10 -29.37
C ASN A 93 28.60 -21.37 -30.02
N LYS A 94 27.53 -21.94 -29.45
CA LYS A 94 26.84 -23.09 -30.04
C LYS A 94 26.14 -22.73 -31.34
N LEU A 95 25.51 -21.56 -31.43
CA LEU A 95 24.87 -21.10 -32.66
C LEU A 95 25.89 -20.84 -33.78
N GLU A 96 27.04 -20.25 -33.46
CA GLU A 96 28.17 -20.11 -34.39
C GLU A 96 28.63 -21.47 -34.95
N THR A 97 28.81 -22.47 -34.06
CA THR A 97 29.22 -23.82 -34.46
C THR A 97 28.21 -24.49 -35.40
N LEU A 98 26.92 -24.18 -35.26
CA LEU A 98 25.85 -24.70 -36.10
C LEU A 98 25.66 -23.90 -37.40
N GLY A 99 26.46 -22.86 -37.64
CA GLY A 99 26.36 -22.02 -38.84
C GLY A 99 25.27 -20.95 -38.79
N TYR A 100 24.72 -20.66 -37.59
CA TYR A 100 23.72 -19.61 -37.35
C TYR A 100 24.29 -18.42 -36.55
N GLY A 101 25.61 -18.36 -36.37
CA GLY A 101 26.27 -17.19 -35.80
C GLY A 101 26.23 -16.02 -36.77
N ALA A 102 25.95 -14.81 -36.26
CA ALA A 102 26.00 -13.56 -37.02
C ALA A 102 27.40 -12.94 -36.97
#